data_AF-A0A928WXB5-F1
#
_entry.id   AF-A0A928WXB5-F1
#
_cell.length_a   1.000
_cell.length_b   1.000
_cell.length_c   1.000
_cell.angle_alpha   90.00
_cell.angle_beta   90.00
_cell.angle_gamma   90.00
#
_symmetry.space_group_name_H-M   'P 1'
#
loop_
_entity.id
_entity.type
_entity.pdbx_description
1 polymer ?
#
loop_
_entity_poly.entity_id
_entity_poly.type
_entity_poly.pdbx_seq_one_letter_code
_entity_poly.pdbx_strand_id
1 'polypeptide(L)'
;MTVFVFFLRPFFQILARNATLTENGARSQLDHFAWGENNVLLLGKTPCGRATVATLELNRTGVVNLRLLLRSVGLHPPFVVR
;
A
#
# COMPACT_ATOMS: atom_id res chain seq x y z
N MET A 1 17.19 -14.20 10.32
CA MET A 1 16.63 -12.85 10.13
C MET A 1 15.23 -12.96 9.50
N THR A 2 14.27 -13.59 10.20
CA THR A 2 13.04 -14.12 9.61
C THR A 2 11.78 -13.50 10.22
N VAL A 3 11.86 -12.27 10.71
CA VAL A 3 10.73 -11.60 11.41
C VAL A 3 10.06 -10.51 10.54
N PHE A 4 10.70 -10.08 9.44
CA PHE A 4 10.24 -8.90 8.68
C PHE A 4 9.25 -9.18 7.55
N VAL A 5 9.04 -10.45 7.16
CA VAL A 5 8.10 -10.82 6.09
C VAL A 5 6.68 -11.12 6.61
N PHE A 6 6.51 -11.29 7.93
CA PHE A 6 5.23 -11.65 8.54
C PHE A 6 4.34 -10.46 8.95
N PHE A 7 4.90 -9.26 9.10
CA PHE A 7 4.13 -8.08 9.52
C PHE A 7 3.31 -7.42 8.41
N LEU A 8 3.59 -7.72 7.15
CA LEU A 8 2.87 -7.15 6.00
C LEU A 8 1.81 -8.08 5.41
N ARG A 9 1.85 -9.38 5.74
CA ARG A 9 0.88 -10.36 5.24
C ARG A 9 -0.58 -10.10 5.69
N PRO A 10 -0.87 -9.69 6.93
CA PRO A 10 -2.24 -9.37 7.33
C PRO A 10 -2.76 -8.04 6.75
N PHE A 11 -1.89 -7.07 6.44
CA PHE A 11 -2.30 -5.80 5.81
C PHE A 11 -2.79 -6.00 4.37
N PHE A 12 -2.18 -6.91 3.61
CA PHE A 12 -2.69 -7.28 2.28
C PHE A 12 -3.94 -8.17 2.35
N GLN A 13 -4.15 -8.95 3.42
CA GLN A 13 -5.34 -9.79 3.56
C GLN A 13 -6.63 -9.00 3.85
N ILE A 14 -6.54 -7.84 4.51
CA ILE A 14 -7.72 -6.97 4.74
C ILE A 14 -8.25 -6.39 3.43
N LEU A 15 -7.39 -6.12 2.45
CA LEU A 15 -7.82 -5.77 1.09
C LEU A 15 -8.28 -7.00 0.29
N ALA A 16 -7.71 -8.19 0.55
CA ALA A 16 -8.07 -9.42 -0.15
C ALA A 16 -9.45 -9.98 0.25
N ARG A 17 -9.97 -9.69 1.45
CA ARG A 17 -11.26 -10.24 1.91
C ARG A 17 -12.50 -9.65 1.21
N ASN A 18 -12.34 -8.51 0.53
CA ASN A 18 -13.35 -7.94 -0.39
C ASN A 18 -12.97 -8.10 -1.88
N ALA A 19 -11.78 -8.65 -2.16
CA ALA A 19 -11.20 -8.77 -3.51
C ALA A 19 -10.97 -10.24 -3.91
N THR A 20 -11.76 -11.17 -3.37
CA THR A 20 -11.93 -12.45 -4.04
C THR A 20 -12.70 -12.19 -5.32
N LEU A 21 -11.99 -11.98 -6.43
CA LEU A 21 -12.27 -12.51 -7.77
C LEU A 21 -11.30 -11.86 -8.79
N THR A 22 -10.50 -12.75 -9.39
CA THR A 22 -9.75 -12.64 -10.65
C THR A 22 -8.38 -11.94 -10.66
N GLU A 23 -7.59 -12.37 -11.65
CA GLU A 23 -6.39 -11.76 -12.24
C GLU A 23 -6.45 -10.23 -12.49
N ASN A 24 -7.58 -9.58 -12.23
CA ASN A 24 -7.83 -8.14 -12.34
C ASN A 24 -7.59 -7.35 -11.05
N GLY A 25 -7.35 -7.99 -9.90
CA GLY A 25 -7.14 -7.30 -8.62
C GLY A 25 -5.96 -6.31 -8.63
N ALA A 26 -4.86 -6.67 -9.31
CA ALA A 26 -3.72 -5.77 -9.48
C ALA A 26 -4.05 -4.57 -10.40
N ARG A 27 -4.85 -4.78 -11.45
CA ARG A 27 -5.38 -3.71 -12.32
C ARG A 27 -6.27 -2.76 -11.52
N SER A 28 -7.22 -3.31 -10.75
CA SER A 28 -8.11 -2.56 -9.85
C SER A 28 -7.32 -1.68 -8.86
N GLN A 29 -6.24 -2.19 -8.25
CA GLN A 29 -5.41 -1.37 -7.37
C GLN A 29 -4.71 -0.22 -8.12
N LEU A 30 -4.17 -0.49 -9.30
CA LEU A 30 -3.57 0.55 -10.14
C LEU A 30 -4.60 1.55 -10.65
N ASP A 31 -5.87 1.17 -10.81
CA ASP A 31 -6.97 2.04 -11.25
C ASP A 31 -7.53 2.91 -10.12
N HIS A 32 -7.53 2.40 -8.88
CA HIS A 32 -8.09 3.11 -7.73
C HIS A 32 -7.06 3.88 -6.91
N PHE A 33 -5.76 3.55 -6.99
CA PHE A 33 -4.72 4.13 -6.15
C PHE A 33 -3.53 4.67 -6.95
N ALA A 34 -2.83 5.63 -6.37
CA ALA A 34 -1.56 6.15 -6.85
C ALA A 34 -0.65 6.51 -5.67
N TRP A 35 0.65 6.56 -5.92
CA TRP A 35 1.60 7.16 -4.98
C TRP A 35 1.62 8.68 -5.17
N GLY A 36 1.70 9.43 -4.07
CA GLY A 36 1.98 10.86 -4.13
C GLY A 36 3.39 11.15 -4.65
N GLU A 37 3.69 12.43 -4.92
CA GLU A 37 4.95 12.89 -5.52
C GLU A 37 6.21 12.34 -4.82
N ASN A 38 6.18 12.32 -3.50
CA ASN A 38 7.24 11.74 -2.68
C ASN A 38 6.95 10.29 -2.30
N ASN A 39 6.34 9.44 -3.12
CA ASN A 39 5.91 8.03 -2.89
C ASN A 39 5.70 7.56 -1.42
N VAL A 40 5.21 8.40 -0.52
CA VAL A 40 5.10 8.12 0.93
C VAL A 40 3.62 8.06 1.33
N LEU A 41 2.81 8.87 0.65
CA LEU A 41 1.37 8.87 0.76
C LEU A 41 0.76 8.02 -0.34
N LEU A 42 -0.20 7.18 0.04
CA LEU A 42 -1.07 6.47 -0.89
C LEU A 42 -2.31 7.34 -1.13
N LEU A 43 -2.56 7.68 -2.39
CA LEU A 43 -3.67 8.51 -2.83
C LEU A 43 -4.76 7.64 -3.46
N GLY A 44 -6.02 7.91 -3.13
CA GLY A 44 -7.16 7.32 -3.83
C GLY A 44 -7.55 8.16 -5.05
N LYS A 45 -7.48 7.59 -6.25
CA LYS A 45 -7.87 8.25 -7.51
C LYS A 45 -9.39 8.30 -7.70
N THR A 46 -10.09 7.30 -7.16
CA THR A 46 -11.55 7.15 -7.25
C THR A 46 -12.22 7.39 -5.89
N PRO A 47 -13.55 7.66 -5.84
CA PRO A 47 -14.27 7.75 -4.57
C PRO A 47 -14.06 6.53 -3.66
N CYS A 48 -14.18 5.31 -4.19
CA CYS A 48 -13.91 4.08 -3.45
C CYS A 48 -12.46 4.01 -2.95
N GLY A 49 -11.50 4.40 -3.79
CA GLY A 49 -10.09 4.47 -3.40
C GLY A 49 -9.84 5.45 -2.25
N ARG A 50 -10.43 6.66 -2.28
CA ARG A 50 -10.31 7.65 -1.19
C ARG A 50 -10.94 7.14 0.09
N ALA A 51 -12.15 6.59 0.00
CA ALA A 51 -12.84 5.98 1.14
C ALA A 51 -12.00 4.85 1.76
N THR A 52 -11.34 4.04 0.93
CA THR A 52 -10.45 2.96 1.39
C THR A 52 -9.23 3.50 2.14
N VAL A 53 -8.54 4.52 1.59
CA VAL A 53 -7.38 5.14 2.24
C VAL A 53 -7.75 5.74 3.59
N ALA A 54 -8.91 6.40 3.69
CA ALA A 54 -9.39 7.00 4.93
C ALA A 54 -9.83 5.94 5.95
N THR A 55 -10.67 4.99 5.53
CA THR A 55 -11.27 3.97 6.42
C THR A 55 -10.22 3.02 6.99
N LEU A 56 -9.20 2.66 6.20
CA LEU A 56 -8.11 1.79 6.64
C LEU A 56 -6.90 2.56 7.18
N GLU A 57 -7.00 3.89 7.27
CA GLU A 57 -5.94 4.77 7.76
C GLU A 57 -4.57 4.51 7.12
N LEU A 58 -4.53 4.29 5.80
CA LEU A 58 -3.33 3.85 5.08
C LEU A 58 -2.20 4.90 5.06
N ASN A 59 -2.48 6.12 5.51
CA ASN A 59 -1.53 7.23 5.67
C ASN A 59 -1.37 7.69 7.12
N ARG A 60 -1.74 6.89 8.12
CA ARG A 60 -1.43 7.20 9.52
C ARG A 60 0.07 7.31 9.75
N THR A 61 0.47 8.16 10.71
CA THR A 61 1.87 8.56 10.96
C THR A 61 2.85 7.39 11.01
N GLY A 62 2.52 6.28 11.69
CA GLY A 62 3.40 5.12 11.78
C GLY A 62 3.70 4.46 10.43
N VAL A 63 2.72 4.36 9.54
CA VAL A 63 2.88 3.75 8.20
C VAL A 63 3.68 4.68 7.28
N VAL A 64 3.42 5.99 7.38
CA VAL A 64 4.17 7.03 6.66
C VAL A 64 5.65 7.01 7.07
N ASN A 65 5.93 6.97 8.38
CA ASN A 65 7.29 6.91 8.91
C ASN A 65 8.02 5.63 8.49
N LEU A 66 7.33 4.49 8.46
CA LEU A 66 7.91 3.24 7.94
C LEU A 66 8.30 3.38 6.46
N ARG A 67 7.43 3.97 5.62
CA ARG A 67 7.75 4.20 4.19
C ARG A 67 8.93 5.17 4.01
N LEU A 68 9.05 6.18 4.88
CA LEU A 68 10.21 7.09 4.89
C LEU A 68 11.50 6.32 5.23
N LEU A 69 11.48 5.51 6.29
CA LEU A 69 12.62 4.66 6.67
C LEU A 69 13.02 3.72 5.54
N LEU A 70 12.05 3.00 4.96
CA LEU A 70 12.31 2.06 3.85
C LEU A 70 12.83 2.77 2.60
N ARG A 71 12.34 3.98 2.30
CA ARG A 71 12.91 4.78 1.22
C ARG A 71 14.38 5.11 1.49
N SER A 72 14.72 5.49 2.72
CA SER A 72 16.09 5.90 3.05
C SER A 72 17.12 4.80 2.79
N VAL A 73 16.68 3.53 2.76
CA VAL A 73 17.49 2.35 2.43
C VAL A 73 17.17 1.75 1.06
N GLY A 74 16.44 2.47 0.19
CA GLY A 74 16.13 2.04 -1.18
C GLY A 74 15.10 0.91 -1.31
N LEU A 75 14.43 0.52 -0.22
CA LEU A 75 13.45 -0.57 -0.21
C LEU A 75 12.00 -0.10 -0.51
N HIS A 76 11.79 1.21 -0.63
CA HIS A 76 10.50 1.79 -0.99
C HIS A 76 10.65 2.97 -1.97
N PRO A 77 9.87 3.02 -3.06
CA PRO A 77 8.74 2.14 -3.37
C PRO A 77 9.16 0.74 -3.91
N PRO A 78 8.29 -0.28 -3.79
CA PRO A 78 8.64 -1.69 -4.03
C PRO A 78 8.98 -2.03 -5.49
N PHE A 79 8.77 -1.10 -6.42
CA PHE A 79 9.14 -1.25 -7.83
C PHE A 79 10.59 -0.80 -8.15
N VAL A 80 11.33 -0.31 -7.15
CA VAL A 80 12.74 0.13 -7.32
C VAL A 80 13.75 -0.95 -6.94
N VAL A 81 13.34 -1.99 -6.19
CA VAL A 81 14.23 -3.08 -5.79
C VAL A 81 14.32 -4.10 -6.94
N ARG A 82 15.46 -4.14 -7.63
CA ARG A 82 15.90 -5.26 -8.49
C ARG A 82 16.74 -6.24 -7.69
#